data_AF-A0A3N9V7U8-F1
#
_entry.id   AF-A0A3N9V7U8-F1
#
_cell.length_a   1.000
_cell.length_b   1.000
_cell.length_c   1.000
_cell.angle_alpha   90.00
_cell.angle_beta   90.00
_cell.angle_gamma   90.00
#
_symmetry.space_group_name_H-M   'P 1'
#
loop_
_entity.id
_entity.type
_entity.pdbx_description
1 polymer ?
#
loop_
_entity_poly.entity_id
_entity_poly.type
_entity_poly.pdbx_seq_one_letter_code
_entity_poly.pdbx_strand_id
1 'polypeptide(L)' 'PACGEFVIPAEGMNLEAYLDGIEKRLLLQALERCGGVKKRAAELLGLSFRSIRYRLAKFGMDED' A
#
# COMPACT_ATOMS: atom_id res chain seq x y z
N PRO A 1 -2.09 -14.89 12.49
CA PRO A 1 -1.05 -13.96 13.00
C PRO A 1 -1.55 -13.31 14.30
N ALA A 2 -0.77 -13.41 15.38
CA ALA A 2 -1.06 -12.68 16.61
C ALA A 2 -1.06 -11.17 16.28
N CYS A 3 -2.19 -10.52 16.52
CA CYS A 3 -2.32 -9.08 16.39
C CYS A 3 -1.41 -8.46 17.46
N GLY A 4 -0.21 -8.03 17.08
CA GLY A 4 0.63 -7.23 17.96
C GLY A 4 -0.12 -5.94 18.26
N GLU A 5 -0.24 -5.61 19.54
CA GLU A 5 -0.87 -4.36 19.97
C GLU A 5 -0.16 -3.16 19.32
N PHE A 6 -0.92 -2.34 18.60
CA PHE A 6 -0.41 -1.07 18.08
C PHE A 6 -0.47 -0.04 19.21
N VAL A 7 0.70 0.36 19.72
CA VAL A 7 0.83 1.35 20.79
C VAL A 7 1.33 2.66 20.19
N ILE A 8 0.63 3.76 20.49
CA ILE A 8 1.04 5.11 20.09
C ILE A 8 2.14 5.58 21.07
N PRO A 9 3.29 6.09 20.58
CA PRO A 9 4.34 6.63 21.45
C PRO A 9 3.86 7.82 22.30
N ALA A 10 4.50 8.06 23.45
CA ALA A 10 4.12 9.16 24.34
C ALA A 10 4.32 10.54 23.70
N GLU A 11 5.31 10.65 22.80
CA GLU A 11 5.60 11.81 21.96
C GLU A 11 4.64 11.98 20.77
N GLY A 12 3.71 11.04 20.57
CA GLY A 12 2.80 11.01 19.44
C GLY A 12 3.43 10.43 18.16
N MET A 13 2.66 10.38 17.08
CA MET A 13 3.13 9.92 15.77
C MET A 13 2.36 10.57 14.63
N ASN A 14 2.98 10.64 13.44
CA ASN A 14 2.26 10.96 12.22
C ASN A 14 1.58 9.70 11.67
N LEU A 15 0.28 9.57 11.92
CA LEU A 15 -0.52 8.43 11.48
C LEU A 15 -0.57 8.31 9.95
N GLU A 16 -0.68 9.44 9.24
CA GLU A 16 -0.77 9.45 7.78
C GLU A 16 0.52 8.90 7.16
N ALA A 17 1.68 9.38 7.60
CA ALA A 17 2.97 8.88 7.13
C ALA A 17 3.17 7.37 7.42
N TYR A 18 2.68 6.90 8.58
CA TYR A 18 2.75 5.50 8.95
C TYR A 18 1.89 4.61 8.05
N LEU A 19 0.63 5.00 7.84
CA LEU A 19 -0.30 4.28 6.98
C LEU A 19 0.17 4.30 5.52
N ASP A 20 0.71 5.42 5.05
CA ASP A 20 1.31 5.55 3.72
C ASP A 20 2.48 4.60 3.52
N GLY A 21 3.33 4.44 4.54
CA GLY A 21 4.42 3.48 4.51
C GLY A 21 3.93 2.03 4.42
N ILE A 22 2.86 1.68 5.16
CA ILE A 22 2.23 0.36 5.05
C ILE A 22 1.64 0.17 3.65
N GLU A 23 0.88 1.14 3.19
CA GLU A 23 0.20 1.12 1.90
C GLU A 23 1.20 0.91 0.76
N LYS A 24 2.27 1.71 0.71
CA LYS A 24 3.32 1.60 -0.31
C LYS A 24 3.95 0.21 -0.32
N ARG A 25 4.26 -0.37 0.84
CA ARG A 25 4.81 -1.73 0.94
C ARG A 25 3.85 -2.79 0.40
N LEU A 26 2.56 -2.68 0.69
CA LEU A 26 1.55 -3.62 0.20
C LEU A 26 1.37 -3.51 -1.33
N LEU A 27 1.38 -2.30 -1.88
CA LEU A 27 1.34 -2.08 -3.33
C LEU A 27 2.54 -2.71 -4.03
N LEU A 28 3.76 -2.49 -3.52
CA LEU A 28 4.98 -3.08 -4.05
C LEU A 28 4.94 -4.60 -4.03
N GLN A 29 4.58 -5.21 -2.89
CA GLN A 29 4.46 -6.66 -2.77
C GLN A 29 3.41 -7.24 -3.74
N ALA A 30 2.28 -6.55 -3.92
CA ALA A 30 1.27 -7.00 -4.85
C ALA A 30 1.75 -6.94 -6.30
N LEU A 31 2.45 -5.87 -6.68
CA LEU A 31 3.07 -5.74 -8.00
C LEU A 31 4.12 -6.83 -8.24
N GLU A 32 5.02 -7.05 -7.28
CA GLU A 32 6.06 -8.09 -7.37
C GLU A 32 5.44 -9.49 -7.56
N ARG A 33 4.45 -9.85 -6.73
CA ARG A 33 3.73 -11.13 -6.84
C ARG A 33 2.95 -11.29 -8.16
N CYS A 34 2.63 -10.18 -8.81
CA CYS A 34 1.88 -10.15 -10.06
C CYS A 34 2.74 -9.86 -11.30
N GLY A 35 4.07 -9.82 -11.16
CA GLY A 35 4.99 -9.51 -12.27
C GLY A 35 4.77 -8.13 -12.87
N GLY A 36 4.43 -7.13 -12.04
CA GLY A 36 4.18 -5.74 -12.46
C GLY A 36 2.79 -5.50 -13.06
N VAL A 37 1.94 -6.52 -13.21
CA VAL A 37 0.61 -6.35 -13.80
C VAL A 37 -0.33 -5.62 -12.83
N LYS A 38 -0.48 -4.30 -13.01
CA LYS A 38 -1.31 -3.41 -12.16
C LYS A 38 -2.75 -3.91 -11.95
N LYS A 39 -3.39 -4.48 -12.98
CA LYS A 39 -4.75 -5.05 -12.87
C LYS A 39 -4.80 -6.25 -11.90
N ARG A 40 -3.85 -7.18 -12.01
CA ARG A 40 -3.77 -8.35 -11.13
C ARG A 40 -3.39 -7.96 -9.71
N ALA A 41 -2.52 -6.98 -9.54
CA ALA A 41 -2.20 -6.42 -8.23
C ALA A 41 -3.43 -5.79 -7.55
N ALA A 42 -4.30 -5.13 -8.32
CA ALA A 42 -5.57 -4.59 -7.80
C ALA A 42 -6.49 -5.71 -7.33
N GLU A 43 -6.67 -6.75 -8.14
CA GLU A 43 -7.46 -7.94 -7.77
C GLU A 43 -6.91 -8.61 -6.51
N LEU A 44 -5.58 -8.77 -6.40
CA LEU A 44 -4.91 -9.35 -5.24
C LEU A 44 -5.11 -8.55 -3.95
N LEU A 45 -5.17 -7.22 -4.06
CA LEU A 45 -5.42 -6.32 -2.92
C LEU A 45 -6.90 -6.06 -2.66
N GLY A 46 -7.83 -6.63 -3.45
CA GLY A 46 -9.26 -6.34 -3.33
C GLY A 46 -9.63 -4.90 -3.71
N LEU A 47 -8.86 -4.27 -4.59
CA LEU A 47 -9.04 -2.90 -5.04
C LEU A 47 -9.60 -2.84 -6.46
N SER A 48 -10.29 -1.75 -6.78
CA SER A 48 -10.60 -1.45 -8.18
C SER A 48 -9.34 -1.02 -8.93
N PHE A 49 -9.31 -1.23 -10.26
CA PHE A 49 -8.19 -0.79 -11.09
C PHE A 49 -8.00 0.74 -11.09
N ARG A 50 -9.05 1.51 -10.82
CA ARG A 50 -8.95 2.97 -10.63
C ARG A 50 -8.27 3.29 -9.30
N SER A 51 -8.64 2.60 -8.22
CA SER A 51 -8.04 2.81 -6.90
C SER A 51 -6.55 2.51 -6.93
N ILE A 52 -6.12 1.40 -7.52
CA ILE A 52 -4.69 1.07 -7.55
C ILE A 52 -3.87 2.13 -8.28
N ARG A 53 -4.36 2.67 -9.41
CA ARG A 53 -3.64 3.71 -10.17
C ARG A 53 -3.41 4.96 -9.35
N TYR A 54 -4.44 5.47 -8.66
CA TYR A 54 -4.26 6.63 -7.79
C TYR A 54 -3.28 6.37 -6.65
N ARG A 55 -3.32 5.18 -6.06
CA ARG A 55 -2.41 4.81 -4.97
C ARG A 55 -0.97 4.68 -5.46
N LEU A 56 -0.75 4.13 -6.67
CA LEU A 56 0.58 4.09 -7.30
C LEU A 56 1.08 5.51 -7.64
N ALA A 57 0.23 6.35 -8.22
CA ALA A 57 0.56 7.73 -8.55
C ALA A 57 0.94 8.54 -7.29
N LYS A 58 0.23 8.36 -6.17
CA LYS A 58 0.54 8.98 -4.87
C LYS A 58 2.00 8.74 -4.44
N PHE A 59 2.57 7.58 -4.76
CA PHE A 59 3.92 7.20 -4.38
C PHE A 59 4.95 7.32 -5.51
N GLY A 60 4.58 7.90 -6.66
CA GLY A 60 5.45 8.02 -7.84
C GLY A 60 5.76 6.68 -8.50
N MET A 61 4.83 5.71 -8.42
CA MET A 61 4.97 4.35 -8.94
C MET A 61 4.09 4.08 -10.17
N ASP A 62 3.45 5.12 -10.71
CA ASP A 62 2.73 5.03 -11.98
C ASP A 62 3.72 5.38 -13.08
N GLU A 63 4.38 4.37 -13.65
CA GLU A 63 5.05 4.51 -14.94
C GLU A 63 3.97 4.49 -16.03
N ASP A 64 3.96 5.53 -16.87
CA ASP A 64 3.07 5.68 -18.04
C ASP A 64 3.26 4.53 -19.05
#